data_AF-A0A813H833-F1
#
_entry.id   AF-A0A813H833-F1
#
_cell.length_a   1.000
_cell.length_b   1.000
_cell.length_c   1.000
_cell.angle_alpha   90.00
_cell.angle_beta   90.00
_cell.angle_gamma   90.00
#
_symmetry.space_group_name_H-M   'P 1'
#
loop_
_entity.id
_entity.type
_entity.pdbx_description
1 polymer ?
#
loop_
_entity_poly.entity_id
_entity_poly.type
_entity_poly.pdbx_seq_one_letter_code
_entity_poly.pdbx_strand_id
1 'polypeptide(L)' 'ASDLREARSDSDGGVATPMLFPMYVVPLEVFMQMTAARPHQQMLDEGDLFMFERGMGKAIFVSHQWLGSTSPDPDFSQLQ' A
#
# COMPACT_ATOMS: atom_id res chain seq x y z
N ALA A 1 -39.39 3.88 12.28
CA ALA A 1 -38.70 2.80 13.01
C ALA A 1 -37.65 2.27 12.05
N SER A 2 -36.44 2.84 12.02
CA SER A 2 -35.35 2.66 13.00
C SER A 2 -35.09 1.18 13.27
N ASP A 3 -34.09 0.62 12.61
CA ASP A 3 -33.29 -0.47 13.17
C ASP A 3 -31.84 -0.40 12.65
N LEU A 4 -31.08 0.37 13.43
CA LEU A 4 -29.70 0.13 13.88
C LEU A 4 -28.86 -0.86 13.06
N ARG A 5 -28.06 -0.34 12.11
CA ARG A 5 -26.78 -0.99 11.78
C ARG A 5 -25.78 -0.53 12.82
N GLU A 6 -25.55 -1.42 13.76
CA GLU A 6 -24.59 -1.35 14.84
C GLU A 6 -23.23 -0.90 14.28
N ALA A 7 -22.88 0.37 14.51
CA ALA A 7 -21.54 0.87 14.29
C ALA A 7 -20.67 0.18 15.34
N ARG A 8 -19.87 -0.80 14.90
CA ARG A 8 -18.83 -1.40 15.75
C ARG A 8 -17.90 -0.28 16.17
N SER A 9 -17.98 0.10 17.43
CA SER A 9 -17.05 1.02 18.07
C SER A 9 -15.72 0.29 18.19
N ASP A 10 -14.74 0.66 17.37
CA ASP A 10 -13.33 0.32 17.55
C ASP A 10 -12.78 1.06 18.77
N SER A 11 -13.33 0.77 19.95
CA SER A 11 -12.76 1.17 21.23
C SER A 11 -11.90 0.01 21.73
N ASP A 12 -10.82 -0.27 21.00
CA ASP A 12 -9.73 -1.10 21.51
C ASP A 12 -8.86 -0.21 22.41
N GLY A 13 -9.03 -0.34 23.73
CA GLY A 13 -8.23 0.34 24.75
C GLY A 13 -6.81 -0.21 24.89
N GLY A 14 -6.30 -0.89 23.86
CA GLY A 14 -4.92 -1.36 23.80
C GLY A 14 -3.95 -0.20 23.65
N VAL A 15 -2.85 -0.24 24.41
CA VAL A 15 -1.72 0.67 24.17
C VAL A 15 -1.19 0.36 22.77
N ALA A 16 -1.42 1.27 21.82
CA ALA A 16 -0.92 1.13 20.47
C ALA A 16 0.61 1.02 20.50
N THR A 17 1.15 -0.04 19.90
CA THR A 17 2.59 -0.13 19.69
C THR A 17 3.04 0.99 18.74
N PRO A 18 4.18 1.65 19.01
CA PRO A 18 4.70 2.67 18.11
C PRO A 18 4.91 2.11 16.69
N MET A 19 4.42 2.83 15.69
CA MET A 19 4.59 2.46 14.28
C MET A 19 6.00 2.82 13.82
N LEU A 20 6.93 1.87 13.90
CA LEU A 20 8.33 2.07 13.53
C LEU A 20 8.57 2.02 12.01
N PHE A 21 7.69 1.32 11.29
CA PHE A 21 7.79 1.10 9.86
C PHE A 21 6.44 1.48 9.23
N PRO A 22 6.26 2.75 8.84
CA PRO A 22 5.03 3.17 8.20
C PRO A 22 4.83 2.37 6.91
N MET A 23 3.58 2.00 6.67
CA MET A 23 3.17 1.28 5.48
C MET A 23 2.99 2.27 4.34
N TYR A 24 3.63 2.02 3.19
CA TYR A 24 3.47 2.82 1.98
C TYR A 24 2.70 2.05 0.92
N VAL A 25 1.86 2.75 0.15
CA VAL A 25 1.01 2.21 -0.90
C VAL A 25 1.12 3.06 -2.17
N VAL A 26 0.81 2.44 -3.31
CA VAL A 26 0.69 3.12 -4.60
C VAL A 26 -0.81 3.31 -4.90
N PRO A 27 -1.27 4.53 -5.23
CA PRO A 27 -2.64 4.76 -5.68
C PRO A 27 -2.93 3.99 -6.96
N LEU A 28 -4.18 3.53 -7.14
CA LEU A 28 -4.56 2.75 -8.31
C LEU A 28 -4.24 3.47 -9.64
N GLU A 29 -4.49 4.78 -9.72
CA GLU A 29 -4.23 5.57 -10.92
C GLU A 29 -2.74 5.63 -11.29
N VAL A 30 -1.87 5.75 -10.28
CA VAL A 30 -0.42 5.73 -10.44
C VAL A 30 0.01 4.34 -10.88
N PHE A 31 -0.50 3.32 -10.20
CA PHE A 31 -0.22 1.92 -10.51
C PHE A 31 -0.56 1.55 -11.96
N MET A 32 -1.71 1.99 -12.48
CA MET A 32 -2.12 1.74 -13.87
C MET A 32 -1.23 2.43 -14.92
N GLN A 33 -0.42 3.41 -14.52
CA GLN A 33 0.52 4.11 -15.39
C GLN A 33 1.96 3.59 -15.26
N MET A 34 2.25 2.75 -14.27
CA MET A 34 3.57 2.18 -14.07
C MET A 34 3.87 1.15 -15.15
N THR A 35 5.08 1.22 -15.70
CA THR A 35 5.60 0.24 -16.67
C THR A 35 6.66 -0.68 -16.07
N ALA A 36 7.12 -0.38 -14.85
CA ALA A 36 8.10 -1.15 -14.09
C ALA A 36 7.98 -0.80 -12.61
N ALA A 37 8.39 -1.74 -11.75
CA ALA A 37 8.57 -1.47 -10.33
C ALA A 37 9.95 -0.83 -10.09
N ARG A 38 9.98 0.25 -9.32
CA ARG A 38 11.21 0.97 -8.95
C ARG A 38 11.54 0.73 -7.48
N PRO A 39 12.80 0.94 -7.04
CA PRO A 39 13.15 0.86 -5.63
C PRO A 39 12.28 1.78 -4.77
N HIS A 40 11.91 1.32 -3.57
CA HIS A 40 11.03 2.06 -2.64
C HIS A 40 11.46 3.51 -2.41
N GLN A 41 12.74 3.75 -2.12
CA GLN A 41 13.23 5.11 -1.87
C GLN A 41 13.06 6.02 -3.09
N GLN A 42 13.34 5.50 -4.29
CA GLN A 42 13.15 6.26 -5.52
C GLN A 42 11.67 6.62 -5.74
N MET A 43 10.76 5.66 -5.56
CA MET A 43 9.32 5.93 -5.70
C MET A 43 8.79 6.90 -4.65
N LEU A 44 9.37 6.89 -3.44
CA LEU A 44 9.04 7.86 -2.40
C LEU A 44 9.51 9.28 -2.79
N ASP A 45 10.74 9.40 -3.29
CA ASP A 45 11.32 10.67 -3.73
C ASP A 45 10.57 11.24 -4.96
N GLU A 46 10.06 10.38 -5.83
CA GLU A 46 9.27 10.74 -7.02
C GLU A 46 7.79 11.04 -6.71
N GLY A 47 7.32 10.76 -5.47
CA GLY A 47 5.96 11.03 -5.03
C GLY A 47 4.92 9.97 -5.44
N ASP A 48 5.36 8.78 -5.85
CA ASP A 48 4.50 7.67 -6.26
C ASP A 48 4.03 6.80 -5.08
N LEU A 49 4.69 6.92 -3.92
CA LEU A 49 4.34 6.21 -2.68
C LEU A 49 3.69 7.14 -1.66
N PHE A 50 2.64 6.64 -1.03
CA PHE A 50 1.84 7.35 -0.04
C PHE A 50 1.76 6.54 1.24
N MET A 51 1.91 7.19 2.40
CA MET A 51 1.69 6.50 3.67
C MET A 51 0.22 6.05 3.73
N PHE A 52 -0.01 4.77 3.99
CA PHE A 52 -1.34 4.21 4.05
C PHE A 52 -2.13 4.80 5.21
N GLU A 53 -3.29 5.36 4.89
CA GLU A 53 -4.28 5.78 5.87
C GLU A 53 -5.57 4.98 5.68
N ARG A 54 -6.19 4.55 6.79
CA ARG A 54 -7.43 3.75 6.78
C ARG A 54 -8.58 4.38 5.97
N GLY A 55 -8.54 5.69 5.73
CA GLY A 55 -9.54 6.43 4.95
C GLY A 55 -9.30 6.52 3.44
N MET A 56 -8.17 6.04 2.91
CA MET A 56 -7.80 6.21 1.49
C MET A 56 -8.64 5.41 0.49
N GLY A 57 -9.49 4.49 0.93
CA GLY A 57 -10.32 3.66 0.05
C GLY A 57 -9.58 2.43 -0.47
N LYS A 58 -9.57 2.19 -1.78
CA LYS A 58 -8.91 1.02 -2.38
C LYS A 58 -7.41 1.27 -2.54
N ALA A 59 -6.60 0.54 -1.77
CA ALA A 59 -5.15 0.52 -1.92
C ALA A 59 -4.69 -0.85 -2.43
N ILE A 60 -3.66 -0.88 -3.26
CA ILE A 60 -3.01 -2.12 -3.72
C ILE A 60 -1.74 -2.34 -2.91
N PHE A 61 -1.60 -3.54 -2.37
CA PHE A 61 -0.36 -4.01 -1.75
C PHE A 61 0.43 -4.78 -2.79
N VAL A 62 1.59 -4.25 -3.18
CA VAL A 62 2.49 -4.93 -4.10
C VAL A 62 3.59 -5.58 -3.28
N SER A 63 3.51 -6.90 -3.12
CA SER A 63 4.64 -7.69 -2.63
C SER A 63 5.56 -8.00 -3.80
N HIS A 64 6.85 -7.68 -3.66
CA HIS A 64 7.84 -7.98 -4.67
C HIS A 64 8.25 -9.44 -4.59
N GLN A 65 7.75 -10.27 -5.51
CA GLN A 65 8.37 -11.55 -5.78
C GLN A 65 9.62 -11.34 -6.63
N TRP A 66 10.73 -11.96 -6.26
CA TRP A 66 11.96 -11.88 -7.02
C TRP A 66 11.92 -12.86 -8.20
N LEU A 67 11.86 -12.33 -9.42
CA LEU A 67 12.02 -13.04 -10.69
C LEU A 67 13.46 -12.98 -11.23
N GLY A 68 14.26 -12.04 -10.72
CA GLY A 68 15.65 -11.84 -11.11
C GLY A 68 16.60 -11.84 -9.92
N SER A 69 17.90 -11.96 -10.21
CA SER A 69 18.97 -11.93 -9.20
C SER A 69 19.38 -10.51 -8.79
N THR A 70 19.05 -9.50 -9.60
CA THR A 70 19.48 -8.10 -9.44
C THR A 70 18.34 -7.13 -9.21
N SER A 71 17.16 -7.43 -9.76
CA SER A 71 15.93 -6.67 -9.55
C SER A 71 14.79 -7.64 -9.25
N PRO A 72 13.88 -7.31 -8.33
CA PRO A 72 12.76 -8.18 -8.00
C PRO A 72 11.85 -8.48 -9.20
N ASP A 73 11.46 -7.50 -10.01
CA ASP A 73 10.64 -7.75 -11.21
C ASP A 73 11.03 -6.76 -12.32
N PRO A 74 12.20 -6.97 -12.97
CA PRO A 74 12.76 -6.01 -13.92
C PRO A 74 11.86 -5.79 -15.14
N ASP A 75 11.10 -6.82 -15.52
CA ASP A 75 10.25 -6.82 -16.71
C ASP A 75 8.76 -6.67 -16.36
N PHE A 76 8.45 -6.36 -15.10
CA PHE A 76 7.09 -6.15 -14.59
C PHE A 76 6.11 -7.32 -14.87
N SER A 77 6.64 -8.54 -14.96
CA SER A 77 5.92 -9.72 -15.43
C SER A 77 4.88 -10.25 -14.44
N GLN A 78 4.93 -9.86 -13.16
CA GLN A 78 3.93 -10.26 -12.18
C GLN A 78 2.61 -9.48 -12.29
N LEU A 79 2.60 -8.38 -13.05
CA LEU A 79 1.48 -7.46 -13.14
C LEU A 79 0.90 -7.35 -14.56
N GLN A 80 1.39 -8.16 -15.50
CA GLN A 80 0.85 -8.31 -16.86
C GLN A 80 -0.13 -9.47 -16.99
#